data_AF-A0A4Q3F2W0-F1
#
_entry.id   AF-A0A4Q3F2W0-F1
#
_cell.length_a   1.000
_cell.length_b   1.000
_cell.length_c   1.000
_cell.angle_alpha   90.00
_cell.angle_beta   90.00
_cell.angle_gamma   90.00
#
_symmetry.space_group_name_H-M   'P 1'
#
loop_
_entity.id
_entity.type
_entity.pdbx_description
1 polymer ?
#
loop_
_entity_poly.entity_id
_entity_poly.type
_entity_poly.pdbx_seq_one_letter_code
_entity_poly.pdbx_strand_id
1 'polypeptide(L)'
;MTNTNSGTGSIIKNLILLVIVLCLLAAGYFFFKDKLFGSRKEFHEDVMVEKITSMGKLELVKYSMKDVIEQKEVRSILPDKRILFVAVGEVTGCIDLTRIRKKDIVKVGEDSITVYLPQPEICYVKLDHQKSKVYDVSGSWFEADTKDLVEGIYKTAEQRLLKNASEMQILPKSIVQSVLKDDRAVAFLNSYLQQFKNNRNPLLTDTATSVIELTTTGADSLPQEGYHLSITPKRIVITGRDAGLFYGVQSLIQLLADTKTTGVSTLNCMEIEDHPRFNYRGMHLDVARHFFPASFIKEYLDLLAAYKINTFHWHLTDDQGWRIEIKKYPKLTEVGSIRAQTLVGNYKNRMPKTFDNTPHGGFYTQEEIKEIVKYAANRYITIVPEIEMPGHSTAALAAYPEFSCNPKKVQKVAETWHVFNGVYNPTEETFHFLEDVLTEVMTLFPGKYIHIGGDEVPKSNWRHSKYAQNLIRKLKLKNEHGLQSYFVERIEKFLNENGRSI
;
A
#
# COMPACT_ATOMS: atom_id res chain seq x y z
N MET A 1 -52.33 -24.23 70.76
CA MET A 1 -51.76 -25.10 69.70
C MET A 1 -52.50 -24.74 68.42
N THR A 2 -51.88 -24.37 67.30
CA THR A 2 -50.45 -24.38 66.88
C THR A 2 -50.18 -23.21 65.92
N ASN A 3 -48.96 -22.67 65.90
CA ASN A 3 -48.54 -21.63 64.96
C ASN A 3 -48.25 -22.21 63.57
N THR A 4 -48.52 -21.44 62.51
CA THR A 4 -48.26 -21.80 61.11
C THR A 4 -47.25 -20.86 60.45
N ASN A 5 -46.58 -21.38 59.41
CA ASN A 5 -45.83 -20.66 58.36
C ASN A 5 -44.62 -19.78 58.76
N SER A 6 -43.42 -20.36 58.70
CA SER A 6 -42.13 -19.62 58.60
C SER A 6 -41.11 -20.21 57.60
N GLY A 7 -41.51 -21.14 56.72
CA GLY A 7 -40.58 -21.87 55.85
C GLY A 7 -40.24 -21.20 54.50
N THR A 8 -41.22 -20.61 53.81
CA THR A 8 -41.06 -20.18 52.40
C THR A 8 -40.29 -18.88 52.20
N GLY A 9 -40.34 -17.95 53.17
CA GLY A 9 -39.64 -16.66 53.08
C GLY A 9 -38.11 -16.76 53.15
N SER A 10 -37.56 -17.84 53.73
CA SER A 10 -36.11 -18.05 53.84
C SER A 10 -35.49 -18.45 52.49
N ILE A 11 -36.15 -19.35 51.75
CA ILE A 11 -35.67 -19.89 50.47
C ILE A 11 -35.56 -18.77 49.41
N ILE A 12 -36.59 -17.91 49.33
CA ILE A 12 -36.61 -16.78 48.37
C ILE A 12 -35.51 -15.75 48.71
N LYS A 13 -35.29 -15.45 50.00
CA LYS A 13 -34.19 -14.55 50.41
C LYS A 13 -32.82 -15.11 50.05
N ASN A 14 -32.61 -16.41 50.27
CA ASN A 14 -31.34 -17.07 49.92
C ASN A 14 -31.11 -17.10 48.40
N LEU A 15 -32.15 -17.29 47.60
CA LEU A 15 -32.06 -17.25 46.14
C LEU A 15 -31.72 -15.84 45.62
N ILE A 16 -32.37 -14.80 46.15
CA ILE A 16 -32.08 -13.40 45.80
C ILE A 16 -30.63 -13.03 46.20
N LEU A 17 -30.19 -13.45 47.39
CA LEU A 17 -28.82 -13.22 47.85
C LEU A 17 -27.79 -13.91 46.93
N LEU A 18 -28.07 -15.15 46.50
CA LEU A 18 -27.23 -15.89 45.56
C LEU A 18 -27.11 -15.17 44.21
N VAL A 19 -28.22 -14.66 43.66
CA VAL A 19 -28.23 -13.89 42.41
C VAL A 19 -27.44 -12.59 42.56
N ILE A 20 -27.61 -11.85 43.65
CA ILE A 20 -26.85 -10.61 43.91
C ILE A 20 -25.35 -10.90 44.02
N VAL A 21 -24.95 -11.97 44.73
CA VAL A 21 -23.55 -12.39 44.83
C VAL A 21 -22.99 -12.79 43.46
N LEU A 22 -23.73 -13.54 42.64
CA LEU A 22 -23.33 -13.88 41.28
C LEU A 22 -23.20 -12.66 40.37
N CYS A 23 -24.12 -11.69 40.46
CA CYS A 23 -24.03 -10.43 39.71
C CYS A 23 -22.84 -9.57 40.16
N LEU A 24 -22.53 -9.51 41.46
CA LEU A 24 -21.35 -8.80 41.98
C LEU A 24 -20.04 -9.49 41.60
N LEU A 25 -20.00 -10.84 41.60
CA LEU A 25 -18.86 -11.60 41.12
C LEU A 25 -18.67 -11.45 39.60
N ALA A 26 -19.74 -11.40 38.82
CA ALA A 26 -19.68 -11.14 37.38
C ALA A 26 -19.22 -9.69 37.08
N ALA A 27 -19.79 -8.68 37.76
CA ALA A 27 -19.37 -7.30 37.61
C ALA A 27 -17.92 -7.09 38.06
N GLY A 28 -17.51 -7.71 39.17
CA GLY A 28 -16.12 -7.77 39.61
C GLY A 28 -15.22 -8.45 38.58
N TYR A 29 -15.63 -9.59 38.02
CA TYR A 29 -14.90 -10.28 36.96
C TYR A 29 -14.73 -9.40 35.72
N PHE A 30 -15.76 -8.70 35.23
CA PHE A 30 -15.62 -7.78 34.09
C PHE A 30 -14.71 -6.58 34.43
N PHE A 31 -14.93 -5.92 35.58
CA PHE A 31 -14.14 -4.76 36.01
C PHE A 31 -12.66 -5.10 36.25
N PHE A 32 -12.36 -6.29 36.75
CA PHE A 32 -10.99 -6.78 36.92
C PHE A 32 -10.42 -7.45 35.66
N LYS A 33 -11.24 -8.00 34.75
CA LYS A 33 -10.77 -8.58 33.48
C LYS A 33 -10.14 -7.52 32.60
N ASP A 34 -10.75 -6.35 32.46
CA ASP A 34 -10.14 -5.25 31.71
C ASP A 34 -8.89 -4.67 32.40
N LYS A 35 -8.71 -4.96 33.71
CA LYS A 35 -7.56 -4.51 34.51
C LYS A 35 -6.42 -5.55 34.64
N LEU A 36 -6.71 -6.84 34.44
CA LEU A 36 -5.78 -7.98 34.47
C LEU A 36 -5.40 -8.51 33.08
N PHE A 37 -6.31 -8.41 32.11
CA PHE A 37 -6.13 -8.85 30.72
C PHE A 37 -6.20 -7.69 29.71
N GLY A 38 -6.41 -6.46 30.17
CA GLY A 38 -6.20 -5.26 29.37
C GLY A 38 -4.71 -5.13 29.03
N SER A 39 -4.34 -5.48 27.80
CA SER A 39 -2.97 -5.30 27.33
C SER A 39 -2.64 -3.81 27.16
N ARG A 40 -2.11 -3.19 28.22
CA ARG A 40 -1.27 -2.01 28.05
C ARG A 40 -0.08 -2.42 27.19
N LYS A 41 0.00 -1.89 25.96
CA LYS A 41 1.24 -1.89 25.18
C LYS A 41 2.19 -0.88 25.79
N GLU A 42 2.79 -1.23 26.93
CA GLU A 42 4.03 -0.61 27.35
C GLU A 42 5.12 -1.04 26.36
N PHE A 43 5.51 -0.12 25.48
CA PHE A 43 6.67 -0.29 24.64
C PHE A 43 7.91 -0.26 25.55
N HIS A 44 8.35 -1.42 26.03
CA HIS A 44 9.64 -1.54 26.68
C HIS A 44 10.74 -1.16 25.68
N GLU A 45 11.47 -0.09 25.99
CA GLU A 45 12.59 0.44 25.21
C GLU A 45 13.65 -0.63 24.90
N ASP A 46 13.77 -1.64 25.76
CA ASP A 46 14.71 -2.74 25.63
C ASP A 46 14.35 -3.67 24.44
N VAL A 47 13.06 -3.86 24.14
CA VAL A 47 12.59 -4.61 22.93
C VAL A 47 12.90 -3.84 21.65
N MET A 48 12.90 -2.50 21.70
CA MET A 48 13.31 -1.65 20.58
C MET A 48 14.82 -1.77 20.32
N VAL A 49 15.64 -1.74 21.38
CA VAL A 49 17.10 -1.93 21.26
C VAL A 49 17.45 -3.32 20.71
N GLU A 50 16.78 -4.38 21.17
CA GLU A 50 16.97 -5.74 20.65
C GLU A 50 16.59 -5.85 19.16
N LYS A 51 15.47 -5.22 18.76
CA LYS A 51 14.99 -5.21 17.37
C LYS A 51 15.81 -4.32 16.43
N ILE A 52 16.56 -3.36 16.96
CA ILE A 52 17.48 -2.51 16.20
C ILE A 52 18.87 -3.16 16.09
N THR A 53 19.40 -3.73 17.18
CA THR A 53 20.72 -4.38 17.19
C THR A 53 20.75 -5.67 16.37
N SER A 54 19.64 -6.41 16.31
CA SER A 54 19.48 -7.59 15.42
C SER A 54 19.51 -7.27 13.92
N MET A 55 19.51 -5.99 13.51
CA MET A 55 19.67 -5.59 12.10
C MET A 55 21.13 -5.54 11.63
N GLY A 56 22.11 -5.74 12.53
CA GLY A 56 23.52 -5.91 12.17
C GLY A 56 24.18 -4.64 11.59
N LYS A 57 24.91 -4.81 10.47
CA LYS A 57 25.63 -3.73 9.79
C LYS A 57 24.80 -3.17 8.63
N LEU A 58 24.34 -1.93 8.77
CA LEU A 58 23.64 -1.20 7.71
C LEU A 58 24.69 -0.71 6.70
N GLU A 59 24.81 -1.37 5.55
CA GLU A 59 25.86 -1.04 4.58
C GLU A 59 25.65 0.35 3.95
N LEU A 60 26.73 1.12 3.89
CA LEU A 60 26.83 2.48 3.38
C LEU A 60 27.63 2.49 2.05
N VAL A 61 27.69 3.65 1.40
CA VAL A 61 28.28 3.90 0.06
C VAL A 61 29.38 2.93 -0.36
N LYS A 62 29.27 2.52 -1.62
CA LYS A 62 30.26 1.72 -2.32
C LYS A 62 31.00 2.59 -3.34
N TYR A 63 32.29 2.85 -3.13
CA TYR A 63 33.13 3.60 -4.07
C TYR A 63 34.01 2.66 -4.87
N SER A 64 34.03 2.84 -6.19
CA SER A 64 35.12 2.33 -7.02
C SER A 64 36.29 3.31 -6.91
N MET A 65 37.40 2.86 -6.35
CA MET A 65 38.60 3.65 -6.14
C MET A 65 39.74 3.11 -6.99
N LYS A 66 40.55 4.01 -7.55
CA LYS A 66 41.74 3.70 -8.32
C LYS A 66 42.93 4.44 -7.70
N ASP A 67 43.98 3.71 -7.34
CA ASP A 67 45.22 4.28 -6.81
C ASP A 67 46.46 3.67 -7.50
N VAL A 68 47.54 4.44 -7.56
CA VAL A 68 48.82 4.06 -8.16
C VAL A 68 49.84 3.84 -7.05
N ILE A 69 50.25 2.60 -6.89
CA ILE A 69 51.06 2.10 -5.77
C ILE A 69 52.43 1.71 -6.31
N GLU A 70 53.45 2.51 -5.97
CA GLU A 70 54.84 2.10 -6.10
C GLU A 70 55.27 1.46 -4.77
N GLN A 71 55.80 0.24 -4.83
CA GLN A 71 56.49 -0.39 -3.70
C GLN A 71 57.95 -0.62 -4.09
N LYS A 72 58.85 -0.13 -3.25
CA LYS A 72 60.30 -0.20 -3.44
C LYS A 72 60.94 -1.03 -2.33
N GLU A 73 61.68 -2.07 -2.72
CA GLU A 73 62.51 -2.84 -1.79
C GLU A 73 63.98 -2.44 -2.00
N VAL A 74 64.56 -1.81 -0.98
CA VAL A 74 65.96 -1.34 -1.00
C VAL A 74 66.87 -2.50 -0.62
N ARG A 75 67.88 -2.78 -1.45
CA ARG A 75 68.80 -3.92 -1.26
C ARG A 75 70.25 -3.41 -1.13
N SER A 76 70.99 -3.94 -0.17
CA SER A 76 72.33 -3.41 0.18
C SER A 76 73.43 -3.70 -0.86
N ILE A 77 73.23 -4.66 -1.76
CA ILE A 77 74.25 -5.17 -2.71
C ILE A 77 73.70 -5.31 -4.14
N LEU A 78 72.37 -5.31 -4.32
CA LEU A 78 71.69 -5.48 -5.62
C LEU A 78 70.91 -4.21 -5.97
N PRO A 79 70.60 -3.96 -7.25
CA PRO A 79 69.69 -2.89 -7.64
C PRO A 79 68.36 -2.96 -6.89
N ASP A 80 67.86 -1.81 -6.46
CA ASP A 80 66.55 -1.69 -5.81
C ASP A 80 65.46 -2.31 -6.66
N LYS A 81 64.59 -3.11 -6.03
CA LYS A 81 63.40 -3.62 -6.72
C LYS A 81 62.29 -2.60 -6.64
N ARG A 82 61.55 -2.44 -7.74
CA ARG A 82 60.35 -1.61 -7.79
C ARG A 82 59.24 -2.34 -8.51
N ILE A 83 58.03 -2.17 -8.01
CA ILE A 83 56.81 -2.62 -8.66
C ILE A 83 55.84 -1.44 -8.70
N LEU A 84 55.32 -1.16 -9.90
CA LEU A 84 54.26 -0.18 -10.12
C LEU A 84 52.95 -0.94 -10.32
N PHE A 85 52.03 -0.82 -9.38
CA PHE A 85 50.74 -1.47 -9.39
C PHE A 85 49.62 -0.42 -9.42
N VAL A 86 48.60 -0.64 -10.24
CA VAL A 86 47.39 0.18 -10.19
C VAL A 86 46.30 -0.65 -9.57
N ALA A 87 45.97 -0.31 -8.33
CA ALA A 87 44.88 -0.89 -7.58
C ALA A 87 43.56 -0.31 -8.09
N VAL A 88 42.61 -1.17 -8.44
CA VAL A 88 41.21 -0.82 -8.66
C VAL A 88 40.39 -1.66 -7.69
N GLY A 89 39.67 -1.04 -6.77
CA GLY A 89 38.92 -1.76 -5.75
C GLY A 89 37.66 -1.05 -5.33
N GLU A 90 36.81 -1.77 -4.61
CA GLU A 90 35.56 -1.29 -4.08
C GLU A 90 35.67 -1.11 -2.56
N VAL A 91 35.43 0.09 -2.07
CA VAL A 91 35.37 0.40 -0.64
C VAL A 91 33.93 0.62 -0.22
N THR A 92 33.48 -0.06 0.83
CA THR A 92 32.09 -0.04 1.34
C THR A 92 32.07 0.45 2.79
N GLY A 93 31.32 1.52 3.06
CA GLY A 93 31.03 1.93 4.43
C GLY A 93 30.01 1.01 5.14
N CYS A 94 29.84 1.09 6.46
CA CYS A 94 28.62 0.64 7.15
C CYS A 94 28.32 1.46 8.44
N ILE A 95 27.07 1.48 8.90
CA ILE A 95 26.74 1.78 10.32
C ILE A 95 26.66 0.44 11.02
N ASP A 96 27.38 0.29 12.13
CA ASP A 96 27.23 -0.85 13.01
C ASP A 96 26.06 -0.61 13.99
N LEU A 97 24.84 -1.03 13.61
CA LEU A 97 23.63 -0.83 14.42
C LEU A 97 23.68 -1.63 15.73
N THR A 98 24.56 -2.63 15.84
CA THR A 98 24.83 -3.35 17.09
C THR A 98 25.38 -2.44 18.20
N ARG A 99 25.90 -1.25 17.84
CA ARG A 99 26.45 -0.26 18.78
C ARG A 99 25.42 0.72 19.34
N ILE A 100 24.15 0.66 18.90
CA ILE A 100 23.07 1.50 19.42
C ILE A 100 22.76 1.09 20.86
N ARG A 101 22.77 2.07 21.76
CA ARG A 101 22.39 1.87 23.17
C ARG A 101 21.11 2.64 23.49
N LYS A 102 20.46 2.25 24.58
CA LYS A 102 19.23 2.87 25.10
C LYS A 102 19.30 4.40 25.20
N LYS A 103 20.46 4.95 25.59
CA LYS A 103 20.70 6.41 25.68
C LYS A 103 20.72 7.15 24.34
N ASP A 104 20.90 6.43 23.24
CA ASP A 104 20.92 6.97 21.88
C ASP A 104 19.48 7.00 21.30
N ILE A 105 18.47 6.63 22.11
CA ILE A 105 17.03 6.71 21.85
C ILE A 105 16.46 7.73 22.83
N VAL A 106 16.08 8.92 22.34
CA VAL A 106 15.51 9.99 23.17
C VAL A 106 14.03 10.12 22.88
N LYS A 107 13.20 9.81 23.87
CA LYS A 107 11.76 10.10 23.83
C LYS A 107 11.54 11.61 23.94
N VAL A 108 10.81 12.19 22.98
CA VAL A 108 10.49 13.62 22.93
C VAL A 108 8.96 13.76 23.06
N GLY A 109 8.52 14.23 24.24
CA GLY A 109 7.11 14.26 24.61
C GLY A 109 6.53 12.86 24.88
N GLU A 110 5.20 12.73 24.92
CA GLU A 110 4.56 11.42 25.09
C GLU A 110 4.64 10.54 23.82
N ASP A 111 4.96 11.17 22.69
CA ASP A 111 4.39 10.84 21.38
C ASP A 111 5.41 10.76 20.23
N SER A 112 6.69 11.04 20.48
CA SER A 112 7.75 10.91 19.47
C SER A 112 9.05 10.37 20.06
N ILE A 113 9.87 9.74 19.21
CA ILE A 113 11.15 9.15 19.59
C ILE A 113 12.20 9.56 18.55
N THR A 114 13.29 10.17 19.01
CA THR A 114 14.47 10.47 18.21
C THR A 114 15.49 9.36 18.41
N VAL A 115 15.98 8.74 17.32
CA VAL A 115 17.06 7.73 17.38
C VAL A 115 18.32 8.29 16.75
N TYR A 116 19.38 8.40 17.55
CA TYR A 116 20.70 8.85 17.13
C TYR A 116 21.53 7.64 16.68
N LEU A 117 21.93 7.61 15.41
CA LEU A 117 22.69 6.49 14.86
C LEU A 117 24.21 6.63 15.17
N PRO A 118 24.93 5.54 15.46
CA PRO A 118 26.38 5.57 15.72
C PRO A 118 27.14 5.97 14.47
N GLN A 119 28.31 6.61 14.60
CA GLN A 119 29.08 7.10 13.46
C GLN A 119 29.45 6.01 12.43
N PRO A 120 29.56 6.37 11.15
CA PRO A 120 29.82 5.43 10.08
C PRO A 120 31.28 5.02 10.08
N GLU A 121 31.57 3.82 9.59
CA GLU A 121 32.93 3.33 9.41
C GLU A 121 33.10 2.67 8.05
N ILE A 122 34.33 2.36 7.65
CA ILE A 122 34.58 1.48 6.50
C ILE A 122 34.50 0.04 6.99
N CYS A 123 33.61 -0.76 6.40
CA CYS A 123 33.34 -2.11 6.86
C CYS A 123 33.88 -3.19 5.93
N TYR A 124 34.03 -2.87 4.63
CA TYR A 124 34.60 -3.78 3.65
C TYR A 124 35.46 -3.01 2.65
N VAL A 125 36.63 -3.55 2.35
CA VAL A 125 37.43 -3.21 1.17
C VAL A 125 37.61 -4.48 0.38
N LYS A 126 37.37 -4.40 -0.94
CA LYS A 126 37.52 -5.54 -1.84
C LYS A 126 38.29 -5.10 -3.08
N LEU A 127 39.45 -5.70 -3.32
CA LEU A 127 40.22 -5.42 -4.52
C LEU A 127 39.60 -6.11 -5.74
N ASP A 128 39.46 -5.39 -6.86
CA ASP A 128 39.03 -5.97 -8.13
C ASP A 128 40.27 -6.54 -8.83
N HIS A 129 40.50 -7.85 -8.65
CA HIS A 129 41.64 -8.55 -9.23
C HIS A 129 41.61 -8.65 -10.77
N GLN A 130 40.49 -8.33 -11.43
CA GLN A 130 40.40 -8.31 -12.90
C GLN A 130 40.80 -6.93 -13.48
N LYS A 131 40.52 -5.85 -12.73
CA LYS A 131 40.85 -4.47 -13.15
C LYS A 131 42.16 -3.96 -12.56
N SER A 132 42.57 -4.46 -11.40
CA SER A 132 43.88 -4.17 -10.82
C SER A 132 44.96 -4.89 -11.58
N LYS A 133 46.07 -4.22 -11.89
CA LYS A 133 47.18 -4.86 -12.60
C LYS A 133 48.53 -4.24 -12.26
N VAL A 134 49.56 -5.06 -12.40
CA VAL A 134 50.95 -4.63 -12.42
C VAL A 134 51.22 -3.94 -13.76
N TYR A 135 51.82 -2.75 -13.72
CA TYR A 135 52.18 -1.96 -14.89
C TYR A 135 53.68 -2.03 -15.22
N ASP A 136 54.53 -2.13 -14.19
CA ASP A 136 55.98 -2.27 -14.34
C ASP A 136 56.57 -3.05 -13.16
N VAL A 137 57.65 -3.79 -13.43
CA VAL A 137 58.48 -4.47 -12.43
C VAL A 137 59.94 -4.35 -12.86
N SER A 138 60.77 -3.74 -11.99
CA SER A 138 62.21 -3.56 -12.23
C SER A 138 63.05 -4.11 -11.08
N GLY A 139 64.28 -4.53 -11.39
CA GLY A 139 65.24 -5.09 -10.44
C GLY A 139 65.00 -6.56 -10.03
N SER A 140 63.99 -7.23 -10.58
CA SER A 140 63.74 -8.65 -10.31
C SER A 140 64.40 -9.55 -11.36
N TRP A 141 65.24 -10.48 -10.91
CA TRP A 141 66.07 -11.36 -11.76
C TRP A 141 65.59 -12.82 -11.77
N PHE A 142 64.64 -13.17 -10.90
CA PHE A 142 64.07 -14.51 -10.77
C PHE A 142 62.54 -14.45 -10.75
N GLU A 143 61.89 -15.52 -11.21
CA GLU A 143 60.43 -15.58 -11.36
C GLU A 143 59.71 -15.70 -10.00
N ALA A 144 60.24 -16.53 -9.08
CA ALA A 144 59.72 -16.68 -7.72
C ALA A 144 59.76 -15.35 -6.93
N ASP A 145 60.91 -14.67 -6.98
CA ASP A 145 61.13 -13.32 -6.45
C ASP A 145 60.07 -12.30 -6.91
N THR A 146 59.58 -12.45 -8.14
CA THR A 146 58.57 -11.57 -8.73
C THR A 146 57.17 -11.90 -8.21
N LYS A 147 56.89 -13.19 -7.95
CA LYS A 147 55.61 -13.65 -7.42
C LYS A 147 55.36 -13.13 -6.00
N ASP A 148 56.34 -13.21 -5.10
CA ASP A 148 56.19 -12.75 -3.71
C ASP A 148 55.97 -11.22 -3.62
N LEU A 149 56.67 -10.45 -4.47
CA LEU A 149 56.44 -9.00 -4.64
C LEU A 149 55.03 -8.68 -5.14
N VAL A 150 54.49 -9.51 -6.03
CA VAL A 150 53.14 -9.35 -6.57
C VAL A 150 52.08 -9.74 -5.54
N GLU A 151 52.21 -10.84 -4.80
CA GLU A 151 51.26 -11.20 -3.74
C GLU A 151 51.26 -10.16 -2.59
N GLY A 152 52.43 -9.64 -2.23
CA GLY A 152 52.56 -8.56 -1.25
C GLY A 152 51.81 -7.28 -1.64
N ILE A 153 51.85 -6.87 -2.92
CA ILE A 153 51.26 -5.59 -3.33
C ILE A 153 49.72 -5.58 -3.36
N TYR A 154 49.04 -6.72 -3.53
CA TYR A 154 47.57 -6.78 -3.39
C TYR A 154 47.15 -6.47 -1.94
N LYS A 155 47.89 -6.96 -0.93
CA LYS A 155 47.61 -6.65 0.49
C LYS A 155 47.92 -5.19 0.82
N THR A 156 49.04 -4.67 0.34
CA THR A 156 49.37 -3.23 0.42
C THR A 156 48.28 -2.38 -0.26
N ALA A 157 47.72 -2.85 -1.37
CA ALA A 157 46.66 -2.16 -2.10
C ALA A 157 45.35 -2.09 -1.33
N GLU A 158 44.89 -3.18 -0.70
CA GLU A 158 43.68 -3.14 0.14
C GLU A 158 43.85 -2.18 1.33
N GLN A 159 45.02 -2.21 1.99
CA GLN A 159 45.33 -1.28 3.09
C GLN A 159 45.41 0.18 2.64
N ARG A 160 45.94 0.43 1.44
CA ARG A 160 46.07 1.79 0.90
C ARG A 160 44.75 2.32 0.36
N LEU A 161 43.91 1.49 -0.24
CA LEU A 161 42.51 1.84 -0.57
C LEU A 161 41.70 2.15 0.69
N LEU A 162 41.84 1.35 1.77
CA LEU A 162 41.22 1.62 3.07
C LEU A 162 41.67 2.97 3.65
N LYS A 163 42.98 3.25 3.60
CA LYS A 163 43.57 4.51 4.08
C LYS A 163 43.05 5.71 3.30
N ASN A 164 43.17 5.68 1.97
CA ASN A 164 42.71 6.77 1.10
C ASN A 164 41.21 7.03 1.29
N ALA A 165 40.40 5.97 1.39
CA ALA A 165 38.97 6.08 1.64
C ALA A 165 38.64 6.76 2.98
N SER A 166 39.45 6.50 4.01
CA SER A 166 39.34 7.15 5.32
C SER A 166 39.73 8.63 5.26
N GLU A 167 40.83 8.95 4.56
CA GLU A 167 41.36 10.31 4.42
C GLU A 167 40.48 11.20 3.53
N MET A 168 39.81 10.64 2.51
CA MET A 168 38.93 11.36 1.58
C MET A 168 37.52 11.67 2.13
N GLN A 169 37.22 11.32 3.40
CA GLN A 169 35.93 11.59 4.07
C GLN A 169 34.68 11.16 3.29
N ILE A 170 34.76 10.03 2.58
CA ILE A 170 33.81 9.66 1.51
C ILE A 170 32.39 9.27 1.98
N LEU A 171 32.03 9.41 3.26
CA LEU A 171 30.77 8.90 3.81
C LEU A 171 29.76 10.07 3.95
N PRO A 172 28.63 10.18 3.20
CA PRO A 172 27.68 11.30 3.33
C PRO A 172 26.76 11.32 4.57
N LYS A 173 26.45 12.52 5.07
CA LYS A 173 25.65 12.74 6.31
C LYS A 173 24.16 12.53 6.07
N SER A 174 23.52 11.59 6.79
CA SER A 174 22.07 11.37 6.73
C SER A 174 21.44 11.40 8.13
N ILE A 175 20.52 12.33 8.36
CA ILE A 175 19.65 12.37 9.53
C ILE A 175 18.22 12.53 9.02
N VAL A 176 17.30 11.69 9.51
CA VAL A 176 15.86 11.88 9.28
C VAL A 176 15.27 12.53 10.53
N GLN A 177 14.83 13.79 10.40
CA GLN A 177 13.97 14.46 11.37
C GLN A 177 12.59 14.65 10.74
N SER A 178 11.54 14.06 11.31
CA SER A 178 10.16 14.33 10.93
C SER A 178 9.45 15.07 12.07
N VAL A 179 8.95 16.27 11.81
CA VAL A 179 8.19 17.09 12.77
C VAL A 179 6.69 17.08 12.43
N LEU A 180 6.15 15.90 12.12
CA LEU A 180 4.71 15.66 12.03
C LEU A 180 4.43 14.27 12.62
N LYS A 181 3.65 14.23 13.70
CA LYS A 181 3.17 12.98 14.31
C LYS A 181 1.97 12.47 13.52
N ASP A 182 1.88 11.15 13.31
CA ASP A 182 0.74 10.44 12.72
C ASP A 182 0.30 10.90 11.30
N ASP A 183 1.14 11.64 10.57
CA ASP A 183 0.86 12.07 9.20
C ASP A 183 1.07 10.96 8.16
N ARG A 184 0.11 10.83 7.23
CA ARG A 184 0.10 9.80 6.17
C ARG A 184 1.21 9.97 5.15
N ALA A 185 1.56 11.21 4.78
CA ALA A 185 2.64 11.49 3.83
C ALA A 185 4.02 11.19 4.43
N VAL A 186 4.23 11.51 5.72
CA VAL A 186 5.44 11.13 6.45
C VAL A 186 5.57 9.61 6.57
N ALA A 187 4.49 8.89 6.91
CA ALA A 187 4.50 7.44 6.97
C ALA A 187 4.78 6.80 5.60
N PHE A 188 4.22 7.34 4.52
CA PHE A 188 4.48 6.89 3.15
C PHE A 188 5.92 7.13 2.72
N LEU A 189 6.47 8.34 2.91
CA LEU A 189 7.87 8.64 2.58
C LEU A 189 8.84 7.75 3.36
N ASN A 190 8.61 7.56 4.66
CA ASN A 190 9.43 6.67 5.49
C ASN A 190 9.38 5.21 4.97
N SER A 191 8.21 4.73 4.56
CA SER A 191 8.06 3.38 3.99
C SER A 191 8.72 3.27 2.61
N TYR A 192 8.63 4.30 1.77
CA TYR A 192 9.29 4.36 0.46
C TYR A 192 10.82 4.32 0.62
N LEU A 193 11.39 5.19 1.46
CA LEU A 193 12.83 5.24 1.70
C LEU A 193 13.38 3.92 2.28
N GLN A 194 12.58 3.20 3.07
CA GLN A 194 12.95 1.86 3.57
C GLN A 194 13.08 0.81 2.46
N GLN A 195 12.38 0.93 1.33
CA GLN A 195 12.49 -0.03 0.21
C GLN A 195 13.84 0.07 -0.52
N PHE A 196 14.53 1.21 -0.41
CA PHE A 196 15.86 1.40 -1.01
C PHE A 196 17.00 0.72 -0.22
N LYS A 197 16.71 0.08 0.93
CA LYS A 197 17.70 -0.59 1.79
C LYS A 197 18.40 -1.83 1.20
N ASN A 198 18.06 -2.23 -0.03
CA ASN A 198 18.88 -3.18 -0.81
C ASN A 198 20.08 -2.50 -1.51
N ASN A 199 20.23 -1.18 -1.41
CA ASN A 199 21.38 -0.37 -1.83
C ASN A 199 21.81 0.58 -0.67
N ARG A 200 22.93 1.29 -0.82
CA ARG A 200 23.72 1.82 0.31
C ARG A 200 23.89 3.37 0.23
N ASN A 201 23.54 4.24 1.20
CA ASN A 201 23.20 4.07 2.63
C ASN A 201 23.64 5.18 3.70
N PRO A 202 24.68 6.05 3.52
CA PRO A 202 25.57 6.67 4.59
C PRO A 202 25.15 7.51 5.82
N LEU A 203 26.14 7.72 6.73
CA LEU A 203 26.27 8.86 7.68
C LEU A 203 27.60 9.64 7.49
N LEU A 204 27.82 10.69 8.31
CA LEU A 204 29.05 11.49 8.49
C LEU A 204 28.92 12.21 9.87
N THR A 205 30.00 12.68 10.51
CA THR A 205 29.93 13.57 11.71
C THR A 205 30.03 15.05 11.29
N ASP A 206 29.42 15.97 12.03
CA ASP A 206 29.51 17.46 11.94
C ASP A 206 30.62 18.05 11.04
N THR A 207 30.38 18.98 10.10
CA THR A 207 29.38 20.08 10.11
C THR A 207 28.62 20.25 8.79
N ALA A 208 27.68 21.20 8.73
CA ALA A 208 26.70 21.46 7.65
C ALA A 208 25.68 20.31 7.43
N THR A 209 24.48 20.51 7.97
CA THR A 209 23.34 19.57 7.90
C THR A 209 22.48 19.79 6.66
N SER A 210 22.01 18.69 6.06
CA SER A 210 20.95 18.69 5.04
C SER A 210 19.74 17.92 5.56
N VAL A 211 18.59 18.60 5.64
CA VAL A 211 17.36 18.09 6.27
C VAL A 211 16.24 17.94 5.24
N ILE A 212 15.44 16.87 5.30
CA ILE A 212 14.13 16.82 4.63
C ILE A 212 13.07 17.21 5.66
N GLU A 213 12.46 18.37 5.47
CA GLU A 213 11.44 18.96 6.32
C GLU A 213 10.08 18.81 5.64
N LEU A 214 9.08 18.27 6.35
CA LEU A 214 7.68 18.28 5.95
C LEU A 214 6.92 19.18 6.93
N THR A 215 6.24 20.21 6.43
CA THR A 215 5.67 21.26 7.28
C THR A 215 4.31 21.74 6.79
N THR A 216 3.43 22.06 7.74
CA THR A 216 2.15 22.75 7.48
C THR A 216 2.28 24.27 7.63
N THR A 217 3.42 24.77 8.13
CA THR A 217 3.65 26.20 8.32
C THR A 217 3.69 26.92 6.97
N GLY A 218 2.77 27.84 6.75
CA GLY A 218 2.58 28.52 5.46
C GLY A 218 1.69 27.77 4.47
N ALA A 219 1.26 26.54 4.76
CA ALA A 219 0.34 25.82 3.87
C ALA A 219 -1.04 26.50 3.76
N ASP A 220 -1.38 27.41 4.66
CA ASP A 220 -2.62 28.18 4.61
C ASP A 220 -2.78 29.05 3.36
N SER A 221 -1.68 29.50 2.75
CA SER A 221 -1.70 30.24 1.48
C SER A 221 -1.87 29.34 0.25
N LEU A 222 -1.81 28.02 0.41
CA LEU A 222 -1.86 27.05 -0.69
C LEU A 222 -3.29 26.47 -0.88
N PRO A 223 -3.67 26.09 -2.13
CA PRO A 223 -4.89 25.32 -2.39
C PRO A 223 -4.98 24.02 -1.56
N GLN A 224 -6.18 23.46 -1.42
CA GLN A 224 -6.44 22.29 -0.55
C GLN A 224 -5.56 21.06 -0.88
N GLU A 225 -5.35 20.77 -2.16
CA GLU A 225 -4.45 19.71 -2.64
C GLU A 225 -3.10 20.29 -3.15
N GLY A 226 -2.78 21.54 -2.82
CA GLY A 226 -1.57 22.23 -3.26
C GLY A 226 -0.38 22.04 -2.32
N TYR A 227 0.83 22.13 -2.88
CA TYR A 227 2.08 22.10 -2.11
C TYR A 227 3.15 23.02 -2.70
N HIS A 228 4.14 23.33 -1.87
CA HIS A 228 5.37 23.99 -2.25
C HIS A 228 6.57 23.12 -1.86
N LEU A 229 7.48 22.83 -2.79
CA LEU A 229 8.68 22.02 -2.58
C LEU A 229 9.92 22.87 -2.90
N SER A 230 10.67 23.20 -1.84
CA SER A 230 11.96 23.90 -1.91
C SER A 230 13.10 22.91 -1.79
N ILE A 231 14.07 22.97 -2.71
CA ILE A 231 15.32 22.20 -2.67
C ILE A 231 16.47 23.18 -2.69
N THR A 232 17.27 23.18 -1.63
CA THR A 232 18.45 24.03 -1.44
C THR A 232 19.66 23.17 -1.08
N PRO A 233 20.90 23.70 -1.11
CA PRO A 233 22.09 22.93 -0.72
C PRO A 233 22.10 22.46 0.75
N LYS A 234 21.21 23.00 1.60
CA LYS A 234 21.15 22.73 3.04
C LYS A 234 19.83 22.10 3.53
N ARG A 235 18.80 22.01 2.69
CA ARG A 235 17.52 21.37 3.04
C ARG A 235 16.61 21.19 1.84
N ILE A 236 15.74 20.21 1.96
CA ILE A 236 14.52 20.01 1.19
C ILE A 236 13.35 20.34 2.11
N VAL A 237 12.44 21.21 1.71
CA VAL A 237 11.24 21.57 2.49
C VAL A 237 10.01 21.33 1.63
N ILE A 238 9.11 20.45 2.09
CA ILE A 238 7.77 20.29 1.50
C ILE A 238 6.78 20.99 2.44
N THR A 239 6.22 22.10 1.97
CA THR A 239 5.11 22.80 2.62
C THR A 239 3.79 22.36 2.00
N GLY A 240 2.85 21.91 2.83
CA GLY A 240 1.54 21.49 2.36
C GLY A 240 0.66 20.99 3.50
N ARG A 241 -0.57 20.62 3.17
CA ARG A 241 -1.53 20.00 4.09
C ARG A 241 -2.15 18.76 3.45
N ASP A 242 -2.42 17.74 4.26
CA ASP A 242 -3.11 16.52 3.83
C ASP A 242 -2.61 15.97 2.48
N ALA A 243 -3.49 15.96 1.46
CA ALA A 243 -3.20 15.45 0.13
C ALA A 243 -2.12 16.27 -0.59
N GLY A 244 -2.07 17.60 -0.37
CA GLY A 244 -1.02 18.44 -0.93
C GLY A 244 0.36 18.01 -0.42
N LEU A 245 0.52 17.82 0.90
CA LEU A 245 1.77 17.35 1.49
C LEU A 245 2.20 15.99 0.91
N PHE A 246 1.23 15.08 0.72
CA PHE A 246 1.44 13.79 0.05
C PHE A 246 1.86 13.94 -1.43
N TYR A 247 1.28 14.87 -2.19
CA TYR A 247 1.66 15.11 -3.58
C TYR A 247 3.03 15.78 -3.73
N GLY A 248 3.45 16.58 -2.75
CA GLY A 248 4.82 17.05 -2.63
C GLY A 248 5.81 15.90 -2.40
N VAL A 249 5.45 14.94 -1.54
CA VAL A 249 6.21 13.69 -1.34
C VAL A 249 6.31 12.88 -2.64
N GLN A 250 5.22 12.72 -3.40
CA GLN A 250 5.25 12.00 -4.69
C GLN A 250 6.19 12.67 -5.70
N SER A 251 6.25 14.00 -5.72
CA SER A 251 7.11 14.75 -6.64
C SER A 251 8.58 14.64 -6.24
N LEU A 252 8.89 14.71 -4.93
CA LEU A 252 10.23 14.40 -4.42
C LEU A 252 10.65 12.97 -4.78
N ILE A 253 9.74 12.01 -4.66
CA ILE A 253 9.93 10.60 -5.03
C ILE A 253 10.27 10.44 -6.52
N GLN A 254 9.61 11.17 -7.41
CA GLN A 254 9.93 11.16 -8.85
C GLN A 254 11.32 11.76 -9.12
N LEU A 255 11.66 12.89 -8.49
CA LEU A 255 13.00 13.51 -8.60
C LEU A 255 14.11 12.60 -8.04
N LEU A 256 13.82 11.79 -7.03
CA LEU A 256 14.73 10.78 -6.48
C LEU A 256 14.81 9.49 -7.32
N ALA A 257 13.88 9.24 -8.24
CA ALA A 257 13.86 8.03 -9.06
C ALA A 257 14.78 8.11 -10.30
N ASP A 258 15.05 9.33 -10.79
CA ASP A 258 15.88 9.60 -11.98
C ASP A 258 17.38 9.27 -11.76
N THR A 259 17.78 9.04 -10.50
CA THR A 259 19.18 8.87 -10.08
C THR A 259 19.61 7.39 -9.95
N LYS A 260 18.72 6.44 -10.29
CA LYS A 260 18.93 4.99 -10.14
C LYS A 260 20.13 4.41 -10.90
N THR A 261 20.72 5.14 -11.83
CA THR A 261 21.80 4.69 -12.70
C THR A 261 23.21 4.86 -12.12
N THR A 262 23.40 5.72 -11.10
CA THR A 262 24.74 6.10 -10.61
C THR A 262 25.02 5.77 -9.14
N GLY A 263 23.98 5.47 -8.35
CA GLY A 263 24.11 5.27 -6.90
C GLY A 263 24.36 6.55 -6.09
N VAL A 264 24.33 7.73 -6.74
CA VAL A 264 24.45 9.04 -6.10
C VAL A 264 23.31 9.94 -6.58
N SER A 265 22.35 10.21 -5.70
CA SER A 265 21.26 11.12 -5.99
C SER A 265 21.70 12.58 -5.91
N THR A 266 22.02 13.19 -7.05
CA THR A 266 22.18 14.64 -7.15
C THR A 266 20.83 15.29 -7.47
N LEU A 267 20.25 16.00 -6.50
CA LEU A 267 19.08 16.84 -6.71
C LEU A 267 19.53 18.26 -7.03
N ASN A 268 19.03 18.83 -8.13
CA ASN A 268 19.22 20.24 -8.43
C ASN A 268 18.45 21.11 -7.42
N CYS A 269 19.00 22.26 -7.06
CA CYS A 269 18.26 23.25 -6.28
C CYS A 269 17.13 23.82 -7.14
N MET A 270 15.91 23.86 -6.59
CA MET A 270 14.70 24.25 -7.30
C MET A 270 13.59 24.62 -6.33
N GLU A 271 12.60 25.35 -6.82
CA GLU A 271 11.35 25.65 -6.14
C GLU A 271 10.20 25.14 -7.04
N ILE A 272 9.24 24.42 -6.47
CA ILE A 272 8.06 23.90 -7.16
C ILE A 272 6.82 24.28 -6.36
N GLU A 273 5.95 25.11 -6.95
CA GLU A 273 4.58 25.29 -6.49
C GLU A 273 3.65 24.52 -7.44
N ASP A 274 2.84 23.59 -6.92
CA ASP A 274 1.98 22.73 -7.72
C ASP A 274 0.61 22.51 -7.02
N HIS A 275 -0.43 22.41 -7.83
CA HIS A 275 -1.79 22.12 -7.39
C HIS A 275 -2.59 21.53 -8.57
N PRO A 276 -3.56 20.64 -8.32
CA PRO A 276 -4.32 20.01 -9.39
C PRO A 276 -5.31 20.99 -10.05
N ARG A 277 -5.38 20.97 -11.38
CA ARG A 277 -6.41 21.67 -12.17
C ARG A 277 -7.83 21.14 -11.91
N PHE A 278 -7.96 19.86 -11.57
CA PHE A 278 -9.24 19.18 -11.37
C PHE A 278 -9.25 18.41 -10.06
N ASN A 279 -10.28 18.63 -9.24
CA ASN A 279 -10.44 17.98 -7.93
C ASN A 279 -10.84 16.50 -8.05
N TYR A 280 -11.42 16.07 -9.18
CA TYR A 280 -11.71 14.68 -9.47
C TYR A 280 -10.71 14.15 -10.50
N ARG A 281 -9.83 13.25 -10.06
CA ARG A 281 -8.84 12.59 -10.91
C ARG A 281 -9.06 11.09 -10.76
N GLY A 282 -9.85 10.53 -11.66
CA GLY A 282 -10.37 9.17 -11.57
C GLY A 282 -9.67 8.18 -12.50
N MET A 283 -9.45 6.96 -12.02
CA MET A 283 -9.10 5.80 -12.84
C MET A 283 -10.07 4.64 -12.54
N HIS A 284 -10.54 3.97 -13.59
CA HIS A 284 -11.50 2.87 -13.53
C HIS A 284 -10.82 1.51 -13.74
N LEU A 285 -11.19 0.50 -12.96
CA LEU A 285 -10.77 -0.89 -13.15
C LEU A 285 -11.97 -1.84 -13.09
N ASP A 286 -12.19 -2.54 -14.22
CA ASP A 286 -13.08 -3.70 -14.32
C ASP A 286 -12.42 -4.92 -13.70
N VAL A 287 -12.99 -5.38 -12.58
CA VAL A 287 -12.64 -6.65 -11.92
C VAL A 287 -13.72 -7.72 -12.08
N ALA A 288 -14.87 -7.35 -12.66
CA ALA A 288 -15.99 -8.23 -12.92
C ALA A 288 -15.70 -9.19 -14.07
N ARG A 289 -15.12 -8.71 -15.18
CA ARG A 289 -14.77 -9.54 -16.36
C ARG A 289 -13.57 -10.44 -16.07
N HIS A 290 -12.51 -9.91 -15.44
CA HIS A 290 -11.38 -10.69 -14.94
C HIS A 290 -11.04 -10.27 -13.50
N PHE A 291 -10.94 -11.23 -12.59
CA PHE A 291 -10.68 -10.96 -11.19
C PHE A 291 -9.19 -10.74 -10.96
N PHE A 292 -8.85 -9.70 -10.18
CA PHE A 292 -7.48 -9.40 -9.77
C PHE A 292 -7.36 -9.56 -8.25
N PRO A 293 -6.31 -10.21 -7.72
CA PRO A 293 -6.16 -10.42 -6.28
C PRO A 293 -5.97 -9.11 -5.51
N ALA A 294 -6.29 -9.10 -4.22
CA ALA A 294 -6.16 -7.93 -3.35
C ALA A 294 -4.74 -7.30 -3.34
N SER A 295 -3.69 -8.09 -3.58
CA SER A 295 -2.31 -7.60 -3.75
C SER A 295 -2.15 -6.71 -4.98
N PHE A 296 -2.69 -7.14 -6.14
CA PHE A 296 -2.65 -6.35 -7.38
C PHE A 296 -3.41 -5.03 -7.22
N ILE A 297 -4.55 -5.02 -6.52
CA ILE A 297 -5.30 -3.77 -6.26
C ILE A 297 -4.45 -2.78 -5.45
N LYS A 298 -3.64 -3.26 -4.50
CA LYS A 298 -2.70 -2.43 -3.73
C LYS A 298 -1.58 -1.87 -4.60
N GLU A 299 -0.97 -2.70 -5.45
CA GLU A 299 0.04 -2.26 -6.44
C GLU A 299 -0.53 -1.23 -7.44
N TYR A 300 -1.78 -1.42 -7.88
CA TYR A 300 -2.49 -0.47 -8.73
C TYR A 300 -2.71 0.87 -8.01
N LEU A 301 -3.12 0.85 -6.74
CA LEU A 301 -3.27 2.05 -5.91
C LEU A 301 -1.93 2.77 -5.66
N ASP A 302 -0.80 2.07 -5.57
CA ASP A 302 0.54 2.69 -5.53
C ASP A 302 0.84 3.46 -6.83
N LEU A 303 0.52 2.88 -8.00
CA LEU A 303 0.67 3.56 -9.29
C LEU A 303 -0.24 4.79 -9.40
N LEU A 304 -1.52 4.68 -9.00
CA LEU A 304 -2.45 5.81 -8.97
C LEU A 304 -1.90 6.95 -8.10
N ALA A 305 -1.40 6.63 -6.91
CA ALA A 305 -0.82 7.59 -5.98
C ALA A 305 0.42 8.29 -6.56
N ALA A 306 1.30 7.54 -7.24
CA ALA A 306 2.49 8.09 -7.88
C ALA A 306 2.17 9.14 -8.96
N TYR A 307 1.03 9.02 -9.64
CA TYR A 307 0.52 10.00 -10.62
C TYR A 307 -0.49 11.01 -10.02
N LYS A 308 -0.59 11.11 -8.69
CA LYS A 308 -1.50 12.02 -7.97
C LYS A 308 -3.00 11.83 -8.31
N ILE A 309 -3.38 10.66 -8.83
CA ILE A 309 -4.79 10.25 -9.02
C ILE A 309 -5.41 10.09 -7.63
N ASN A 310 -6.61 10.64 -7.41
CA ASN A 310 -7.25 10.70 -6.10
C ASN A 310 -8.58 9.94 -6.01
N THR A 311 -9.06 9.40 -7.12
CA THR A 311 -10.28 8.58 -7.15
C THR A 311 -10.03 7.27 -7.89
N PHE A 312 -10.41 6.16 -7.25
CA PHE A 312 -10.41 4.82 -7.84
C PHE A 312 -11.86 4.36 -8.03
N HIS A 313 -12.29 4.26 -9.29
CA HIS A 313 -13.60 3.72 -9.65
C HIS A 313 -13.49 2.20 -9.82
N TRP A 314 -14.19 1.44 -8.98
CA TRP A 314 -14.00 -0.01 -8.88
C TRP A 314 -15.25 -0.76 -9.33
N HIS A 315 -15.19 -1.29 -10.55
CA HIS A 315 -16.29 -1.99 -11.20
C HIS A 315 -16.36 -3.45 -10.75
N LEU A 316 -17.18 -3.67 -9.71
CA LEU A 316 -17.22 -4.89 -8.88
C LEU A 316 -18.23 -5.94 -9.34
N THR A 317 -19.14 -5.62 -10.25
CA THR A 317 -20.27 -6.50 -10.61
C THR A 317 -20.63 -6.37 -12.08
N ASP A 318 -20.75 -7.48 -12.80
CA ASP A 318 -21.23 -7.53 -14.18
C ASP A 318 -21.83 -8.91 -14.49
N ASP A 319 -22.28 -9.13 -15.73
CA ASP A 319 -22.86 -10.38 -16.21
C ASP A 319 -21.95 -11.59 -16.03
N GLN A 320 -20.63 -11.42 -16.16
CA GLN A 320 -19.62 -12.50 -16.05
C GLN A 320 -19.02 -12.63 -14.64
N GLY A 321 -19.50 -11.88 -13.64
CA GLY A 321 -18.98 -11.99 -12.29
C GLY A 321 -19.46 -10.95 -11.28
N TRP A 322 -19.78 -11.44 -10.09
CA TRP A 322 -19.99 -10.63 -8.89
C TRP A 322 -18.78 -10.74 -7.95
N ARG A 323 -18.15 -9.61 -7.56
CA ARG A 323 -16.83 -9.59 -6.90
C ARG A 323 -16.82 -9.11 -5.45
N ILE A 324 -17.97 -8.79 -4.85
CA ILE A 324 -18.05 -8.22 -3.50
C ILE A 324 -18.84 -9.12 -2.54
N GLU A 325 -18.28 -9.44 -1.37
CA GLU A 325 -19.02 -10.16 -0.33
C GLU A 325 -20.16 -9.31 0.27
N ILE A 326 -21.40 -9.78 0.09
CA ILE A 326 -22.61 -9.27 0.74
C ILE A 326 -23.11 -10.38 1.68
N LYS A 327 -23.02 -10.17 2.99
CA LYS A 327 -23.26 -11.22 4.00
C LYS A 327 -24.73 -11.62 4.08
N LYS A 328 -25.67 -10.71 3.76
CA LYS A 328 -27.10 -11.03 3.67
C LYS A 328 -27.43 -11.92 2.47
N TYR A 329 -26.61 -11.88 1.41
CA TYR A 329 -26.85 -12.57 0.14
C TYR A 329 -25.65 -13.39 -0.34
N PRO A 330 -25.23 -14.43 0.42
CA PRO A 330 -23.99 -15.15 0.18
C PRO A 330 -23.91 -15.81 -1.21
N LYS A 331 -25.03 -16.18 -1.84
CA LYS A 331 -25.00 -16.78 -3.19
C LYS A 331 -24.43 -15.84 -4.25
N LEU A 332 -24.45 -14.51 -4.02
CA LEU A 332 -23.82 -13.55 -4.92
C LEU A 332 -22.33 -13.87 -5.11
N THR A 333 -21.63 -14.35 -4.07
CA THR A 333 -20.25 -14.81 -4.18
C THR A 333 -20.13 -16.33 -4.35
N GLU A 334 -20.95 -17.15 -3.69
CA GLU A 334 -20.90 -18.63 -3.84
C GLU A 334 -21.23 -19.09 -5.27
N VAL A 335 -22.12 -18.38 -5.98
CA VAL A 335 -22.54 -18.69 -7.35
C VAL A 335 -22.11 -17.57 -8.31
N GLY A 336 -22.45 -16.32 -8.01
CA GLY A 336 -22.24 -15.19 -8.92
C GLY A 336 -20.78 -14.86 -9.19
N SER A 337 -19.83 -15.28 -8.34
CA SER A 337 -18.41 -15.02 -8.55
C SER A 337 -17.71 -15.99 -9.50
N ILE A 338 -18.34 -17.07 -9.97
CA ILE A 338 -17.68 -18.09 -10.80
C ILE A 338 -18.47 -18.34 -12.09
N ARG A 339 -17.81 -18.18 -13.25
CA ARG A 339 -18.27 -18.69 -14.54
C ARG A 339 -17.56 -19.99 -14.88
N ALA A 340 -18.22 -20.88 -15.62
CA ALA A 340 -17.69 -22.21 -15.93
C ALA A 340 -16.52 -22.20 -16.94
N GLN A 341 -16.44 -21.17 -17.79
CA GLN A 341 -15.45 -21.02 -18.86
C GLN A 341 -15.45 -19.58 -19.41
N THR A 342 -14.42 -19.22 -20.17
CA THR A 342 -14.27 -17.91 -20.82
C THR A 342 -14.13 -18.05 -22.33
N LEU A 343 -14.76 -17.13 -23.08
CA LEU A 343 -14.61 -17.02 -24.53
C LEU A 343 -13.16 -16.69 -24.96
N VAL A 344 -12.60 -17.47 -25.89
CA VAL A 344 -11.24 -17.28 -26.42
C VAL A 344 -11.21 -16.20 -27.52
N GLY A 345 -10.97 -14.97 -27.09
CA GLY A 345 -10.88 -13.79 -27.96
C GLY A 345 -12.18 -12.97 -27.98
N ASN A 346 -12.45 -12.28 -29.09
CA ASN A 346 -13.61 -11.40 -29.20
C ASN A 346 -14.89 -12.15 -29.64
N TYR A 347 -16.04 -11.59 -29.26
CA TYR A 347 -17.37 -12.16 -29.49
C TYR A 347 -17.82 -12.21 -30.96
N LYS A 348 -17.40 -11.22 -31.77
CA LYS A 348 -17.97 -10.97 -33.10
C LYS A 348 -17.27 -11.76 -34.22
N ASN A 349 -15.96 -11.98 -34.13
CA ASN A 349 -15.13 -12.32 -35.29
C ASN A 349 -14.60 -13.77 -35.29
N ARG A 350 -15.09 -14.64 -34.40
CA ARG A 350 -14.66 -16.05 -34.29
C ARG A 350 -15.85 -17.00 -34.17
N MET A 351 -16.27 -17.59 -35.30
CA MET A 351 -17.30 -18.62 -35.37
C MET A 351 -16.68 -19.95 -35.84
N PRO A 352 -17.02 -21.10 -35.21
CA PRO A 352 -17.82 -21.23 -33.98
C PRO A 352 -17.11 -20.57 -32.78
N LYS A 353 -17.87 -20.22 -31.74
CA LYS A 353 -17.28 -19.71 -30.49
C LYS A 353 -16.42 -20.80 -29.86
N THR A 354 -15.20 -20.47 -29.47
CA THR A 354 -14.31 -21.35 -28.72
C THR A 354 -14.12 -20.84 -27.30
N PHE A 355 -14.01 -21.76 -26.35
CA PHE A 355 -13.88 -21.48 -24.92
C PHE A 355 -12.62 -22.14 -24.37
N ASP A 356 -12.09 -21.58 -23.29
CA ASP A 356 -10.93 -22.11 -22.56
C ASP A 356 -11.24 -23.36 -21.72
N ASN A 357 -12.53 -23.70 -21.56
CA ASN A 357 -13.05 -24.76 -20.69
C ASN A 357 -12.53 -24.67 -19.24
N THR A 358 -12.17 -23.47 -18.78
CA THR A 358 -11.49 -23.24 -17.49
C THR A 358 -12.36 -22.35 -16.61
N PRO A 359 -12.84 -22.85 -15.45
CA PRO A 359 -13.61 -22.03 -14.52
C PRO A 359 -12.83 -20.79 -14.08
N HIS A 360 -13.45 -19.62 -14.19
CA HIS A 360 -12.86 -18.34 -13.81
C HIS A 360 -13.72 -17.67 -12.75
N GLY A 361 -13.09 -17.18 -11.69
CA GLY A 361 -13.80 -16.52 -10.61
C GLY A 361 -12.92 -15.92 -9.53
N GLY A 362 -13.55 -15.60 -8.40
CA GLY A 362 -12.97 -14.89 -7.28
C GLY A 362 -13.79 -13.67 -6.87
N PHE A 363 -13.68 -13.29 -5.61
CA PHE A 363 -14.34 -12.13 -5.01
C PHE A 363 -13.48 -11.60 -3.86
N TYR A 364 -13.75 -10.38 -3.41
CA TYR A 364 -13.14 -9.78 -2.23
C TYR A 364 -14.08 -9.96 -1.04
N THR A 365 -13.55 -10.50 0.05
CA THR A 365 -14.20 -10.49 1.36
C THR A 365 -14.34 -9.06 1.88
N GLN A 366 -15.26 -8.83 2.81
CA GLN A 366 -15.44 -7.53 3.43
C GLN A 366 -14.20 -7.04 4.18
N GLU A 367 -13.39 -7.96 4.72
CA GLU A 367 -12.15 -7.58 5.40
C GLU A 367 -11.03 -7.20 4.42
N GLU A 368 -10.91 -7.88 3.27
CA GLU A 368 -10.02 -7.43 2.19
C GLU A 368 -10.44 -6.06 1.64
N ILE A 369 -11.74 -5.83 1.45
CA ILE A 369 -12.26 -4.53 1.00
C ILE A 369 -11.92 -3.44 2.00
N LYS A 370 -12.15 -3.64 3.31
CA LYS A 370 -11.76 -2.68 4.36
C LYS A 370 -10.26 -2.41 4.37
N GLU A 371 -9.44 -3.44 4.17
CA GLU A 371 -7.98 -3.27 4.09
C GLU A 371 -7.58 -2.45 2.87
N ILE A 372 -8.17 -2.72 1.69
CA ILE A 372 -7.92 -1.98 0.44
C ILE A 372 -8.40 -0.52 0.55
N VAL A 373 -9.60 -0.28 1.12
CA VAL A 373 -10.14 1.06 1.39
C VAL A 373 -9.21 1.85 2.31
N LYS A 374 -8.72 1.22 3.39
CA LYS A 374 -7.73 1.84 4.29
C LYS A 374 -6.40 2.10 3.58
N TYR A 375 -5.96 1.19 2.72
CA TYR A 375 -4.72 1.31 1.94
C TYR A 375 -4.78 2.46 0.91
N ALA A 376 -5.94 2.66 0.27
CA ALA A 376 -6.25 3.79 -0.60
C ALA A 376 -6.33 5.11 0.19
N ALA A 377 -7.02 5.14 1.33
CA ALA A 377 -7.13 6.32 2.18
C ALA A 377 -5.77 6.80 2.74
N ASN A 378 -4.83 5.88 2.97
CA ASN A 378 -3.44 6.19 3.32
C ASN A 378 -2.64 6.86 2.19
N ARG A 379 -3.18 6.86 0.96
CA ARG A 379 -2.62 7.48 -0.26
C ARG A 379 -3.45 8.65 -0.77
N TYR A 380 -4.42 9.12 0.03
CA TYR A 380 -5.40 10.14 -0.37
C TYR A 380 -6.21 9.75 -1.61
N ILE A 381 -6.45 8.44 -1.80
CA ILE A 381 -7.34 7.91 -2.85
C ILE A 381 -8.69 7.56 -2.21
N THR A 382 -9.76 8.14 -2.74
CA THR A 382 -11.15 7.73 -2.46
C THR A 382 -11.54 6.60 -3.40
N ILE A 383 -12.14 5.53 -2.87
CA ILE A 383 -12.72 4.48 -3.70
C ILE A 383 -14.20 4.77 -3.92
N VAL A 384 -14.63 4.78 -5.18
CA VAL A 384 -16.03 4.77 -5.61
C VAL A 384 -16.35 3.34 -6.06
N PRO A 385 -17.12 2.56 -5.28
CA PRO A 385 -17.56 1.24 -5.71
C PRO A 385 -18.67 1.38 -6.76
N GLU A 386 -18.74 0.42 -7.67
CA GLU A 386 -19.85 0.29 -8.62
C GLU A 386 -20.59 -1.02 -8.43
N ILE A 387 -21.92 -0.92 -8.31
CA ILE A 387 -22.85 -2.05 -8.30
C ILE A 387 -23.84 -1.84 -9.46
N GLU A 388 -23.67 -2.61 -10.52
CA GLU A 388 -24.42 -2.49 -11.77
C GLU A 388 -25.92 -2.74 -11.58
N MET A 389 -26.73 -1.78 -12.05
CA MET A 389 -28.19 -1.90 -12.12
C MET A 389 -28.82 -0.87 -13.07
N PRO A 390 -29.97 -1.18 -13.70
CA PRO A 390 -30.64 -2.48 -13.72
C PRO A 390 -30.12 -3.41 -14.83
N GLY A 391 -29.09 -3.01 -15.58
CA GLY A 391 -28.36 -3.81 -16.56
C GLY A 391 -27.27 -4.67 -15.91
N HIS A 392 -26.45 -5.32 -16.74
CA HIS A 392 -25.24 -6.06 -16.33
C HIS A 392 -25.42 -7.02 -15.12
N SER A 393 -26.63 -7.53 -14.93
CA SER A 393 -27.06 -8.19 -13.69
C SER A 393 -26.98 -9.73 -13.75
N THR A 394 -26.53 -10.34 -14.86
CA THR A 394 -26.67 -11.79 -15.08
C THR A 394 -25.99 -12.64 -13.99
N ALA A 395 -24.87 -12.20 -13.40
CA ALA A 395 -24.24 -12.91 -12.30
C ALA A 395 -25.12 -12.94 -11.03
N ALA A 396 -25.71 -11.80 -10.67
CA ALA A 396 -26.64 -11.71 -9.54
C ALA A 396 -27.94 -12.49 -9.79
N LEU A 397 -28.47 -12.44 -11.01
CA LEU A 397 -29.67 -13.19 -11.41
C LEU A 397 -29.43 -14.70 -11.57
N ALA A 398 -28.18 -15.15 -11.70
CA ALA A 398 -27.82 -16.57 -11.59
C ALA A 398 -27.78 -17.04 -10.12
N ALA A 399 -27.36 -16.18 -9.20
CA ALA A 399 -27.35 -16.44 -7.76
C ALA A 399 -28.76 -16.40 -7.13
N TYR A 400 -29.57 -15.42 -7.53
CA TYR A 400 -30.94 -15.17 -7.05
C TYR A 400 -31.91 -14.94 -8.23
N PRO A 401 -32.36 -16.01 -8.92
CA PRO A 401 -33.25 -15.92 -10.08
C PRO A 401 -34.58 -15.22 -9.82
N GLU A 402 -35.05 -15.19 -8.57
CA GLU A 402 -36.28 -14.53 -8.11
C GLU A 402 -36.37 -13.04 -8.50
N PHE A 403 -35.25 -12.32 -8.57
CA PHE A 403 -35.19 -10.91 -8.95
C PHE A 403 -35.21 -10.67 -10.46
N SER A 404 -35.29 -11.73 -11.27
CA SER A 404 -35.34 -11.62 -12.73
C SER A 404 -36.77 -11.49 -13.28
N CYS A 405 -36.89 -10.98 -14.50
CA CYS A 405 -38.18 -10.91 -15.21
C CYS A 405 -38.82 -12.29 -15.51
N ASN A 406 -38.07 -13.38 -15.37
CA ASN A 406 -38.55 -14.75 -15.58
C ASN A 406 -37.81 -15.73 -14.65
N PRO A 407 -38.19 -15.83 -13.36
CA PRO A 407 -37.45 -16.60 -12.36
C PRO A 407 -37.47 -18.12 -12.58
N LYS A 408 -38.34 -18.62 -13.47
CA LYS A 408 -38.37 -20.04 -13.87
C LYS A 408 -37.31 -20.38 -14.92
N LYS A 409 -36.71 -19.39 -15.57
CA LYS A 409 -35.62 -19.60 -16.53
C LYS A 409 -34.32 -19.72 -15.76
N VAL A 410 -33.70 -20.89 -15.78
CA VAL A 410 -32.35 -21.10 -15.23
C VAL A 410 -31.39 -20.11 -15.91
N GLN A 411 -30.72 -19.30 -15.10
CA GLN A 411 -29.65 -18.41 -15.53
C GLN A 411 -28.30 -18.98 -15.07
N LYS A 412 -27.24 -18.59 -15.79
CA LYS A 412 -25.84 -18.90 -15.45
C LYS A 412 -25.06 -17.60 -15.54
N VAL A 413 -24.01 -17.47 -14.72
CA VAL A 413 -23.00 -16.41 -14.87
C VAL A 413 -22.47 -16.45 -16.31
N ALA A 414 -22.36 -15.29 -16.96
CA ALA A 414 -22.10 -15.23 -18.38
C ALA A 414 -20.66 -15.66 -18.75
N GLU A 415 -20.54 -16.41 -19.84
CA GLU A 415 -19.28 -17.00 -20.32
C GLU A 415 -18.68 -16.24 -21.53
N THR A 416 -19.34 -15.15 -21.98
CA THR A 416 -18.98 -14.41 -23.21
C THR A 416 -19.14 -12.89 -23.05
N TRP A 417 -18.58 -12.13 -23.99
CA TRP A 417 -18.55 -10.65 -23.99
C TRP A 417 -19.61 -10.04 -24.91
N HIS A 418 -20.75 -9.60 -24.37
CA HIS A 418 -21.76 -8.84 -25.12
C HIS A 418 -22.69 -8.10 -24.15
N VAL A 419 -23.65 -7.34 -24.67
CA VAL A 419 -24.79 -6.86 -23.90
C VAL A 419 -25.74 -8.03 -23.60
N PHE A 420 -26.02 -8.30 -22.33
CA PHE A 420 -26.96 -9.34 -21.93
C PHE A 420 -28.33 -8.77 -21.62
N ASN A 421 -29.38 -9.55 -21.90
CA ASN A 421 -30.75 -9.20 -21.51
C ASN A 421 -31.01 -9.41 -20.01
N GLY A 422 -30.00 -9.77 -19.21
CA GLY A 422 -30.11 -9.98 -17.77
C GLY A 422 -30.34 -8.65 -17.06
N VAL A 423 -31.61 -8.36 -16.77
CA VAL A 423 -32.04 -7.12 -16.11
C VAL A 423 -32.93 -7.43 -14.92
N TYR A 424 -32.75 -6.66 -13.84
CA TYR A 424 -33.60 -6.73 -12.65
C TYR A 424 -35.07 -6.47 -12.99
N ASN A 425 -35.98 -7.26 -12.43
CA ASN A 425 -37.42 -6.98 -12.47
C ASN A 425 -37.70 -5.90 -11.42
N PRO A 426 -38.42 -4.80 -11.73
CA PRO A 426 -38.55 -3.64 -10.84
C PRO A 426 -39.60 -3.88 -9.72
N THR A 427 -39.51 -4.99 -9.00
CA THR A 427 -40.43 -5.34 -7.90
C THR A 427 -39.94 -4.78 -6.56
N GLU A 428 -40.85 -4.64 -5.60
CA GLU A 428 -40.50 -4.19 -4.24
C GLU A 428 -39.47 -5.12 -3.58
N GLU A 429 -39.55 -6.43 -3.81
CA GLU A 429 -38.57 -7.41 -3.31
C GLU A 429 -37.19 -7.21 -3.92
N THR A 430 -37.12 -6.79 -5.19
CA THR A 430 -35.86 -6.50 -5.88
C THR A 430 -35.26 -5.17 -5.40
N PHE A 431 -36.10 -4.16 -5.13
CA PHE A 431 -35.62 -2.91 -4.52
C PHE A 431 -35.12 -3.15 -3.10
N HIS A 432 -35.84 -3.88 -2.24
CA HIS A 432 -35.33 -4.23 -0.90
C HIS A 432 -34.00 -5.01 -0.97
N PHE A 433 -33.85 -5.95 -1.90
CA PHE A 433 -32.59 -6.66 -2.15
C PHE A 433 -31.43 -5.69 -2.49
N LEU A 434 -31.67 -4.71 -3.38
CA LEU A 434 -30.66 -3.73 -3.75
C LEU A 434 -30.36 -2.72 -2.63
N GLU A 435 -31.38 -2.28 -1.90
CA GLU A 435 -31.27 -1.42 -0.72
C GLU A 435 -30.43 -2.10 0.39
N ASP A 436 -30.64 -3.40 0.60
CA ASP A 436 -29.84 -4.23 1.50
C ASP A 436 -28.37 -4.40 1.04
N VAL A 437 -28.15 -4.71 -0.25
CA VAL A 437 -26.81 -4.78 -0.85
C VAL A 437 -26.08 -3.45 -0.67
N LEU A 438 -26.74 -2.34 -1.03
CA LEU A 438 -26.18 -0.99 -0.94
C LEU A 438 -25.92 -0.58 0.51
N THR A 439 -26.70 -1.08 1.48
CA THR A 439 -26.44 -0.85 2.92
C THR A 439 -25.10 -1.47 3.36
N GLU A 440 -24.80 -2.70 2.92
CA GLU A 440 -23.49 -3.31 3.18
C GLU A 440 -22.38 -2.57 2.44
N VAL A 441 -22.58 -2.20 1.17
CA VAL A 441 -21.61 -1.41 0.38
C VAL A 441 -21.29 -0.06 1.04
N MET A 442 -22.30 0.69 1.48
CA MET A 442 -22.14 1.97 2.20
C MET A 442 -21.40 1.84 3.54
N THR A 443 -21.40 0.64 4.12
CA THR A 443 -20.63 0.34 5.35
C THR A 443 -19.15 0.06 5.05
N LEU A 444 -18.85 -0.49 3.87
CA LEU A 444 -17.49 -0.82 3.42
C LEU A 444 -16.76 0.37 2.81
N PHE A 445 -17.48 1.22 2.07
CA PHE A 445 -16.93 2.35 1.33
C PHE A 445 -17.37 3.68 1.95
N PRO A 446 -16.46 4.43 2.62
CA PRO A 446 -16.80 5.69 3.28
C PRO A 446 -16.98 6.86 2.32
N GLY A 447 -16.62 6.72 1.03
CA GLY A 447 -16.72 7.76 0.01
C GLY A 447 -18.14 8.26 -0.25
N LYS A 448 -18.28 9.51 -0.71
CA LYS A 448 -19.61 10.11 -0.96
C LYS A 448 -20.38 9.38 -2.05
N TYR A 449 -19.71 9.01 -3.13
CA TYR A 449 -20.34 8.46 -4.33
C TYR A 449 -20.36 6.93 -4.33
N ILE A 450 -21.48 6.37 -4.77
CA ILE A 450 -21.66 4.96 -5.11
C ILE A 450 -22.14 4.94 -6.56
N HIS A 451 -21.35 4.38 -7.48
CA HIS A 451 -21.79 4.27 -8.87
C HIS A 451 -22.79 3.11 -8.99
N ILE A 452 -23.86 3.32 -9.75
CA ILE A 452 -24.92 2.32 -9.95
C ILE A 452 -24.97 1.79 -11.40
N GLY A 453 -23.98 2.17 -12.22
CA GLY A 453 -23.90 1.79 -13.63
C GLY A 453 -25.09 2.34 -14.42
N GLY A 454 -25.88 1.43 -15.00
CA GLY A 454 -27.12 1.77 -15.70
C GLY A 454 -26.96 1.99 -17.21
N ASP A 455 -25.81 1.61 -17.75
CA ASP A 455 -25.56 1.52 -19.19
C ASP A 455 -26.18 0.26 -19.81
N GLU A 456 -26.13 0.22 -21.16
CA GLU A 456 -26.54 -0.84 -22.09
C GLU A 456 -27.89 -1.61 -21.87
N VAL A 457 -28.71 -1.28 -20.87
CA VAL A 457 -29.90 -2.03 -20.39
C VAL A 457 -30.87 -2.44 -21.52
N PRO A 458 -30.97 -3.73 -21.90
CA PRO A 458 -31.90 -4.16 -22.94
C PRO A 458 -33.35 -4.22 -22.44
N LYS A 459 -34.24 -3.49 -23.11
CA LYS A 459 -35.66 -3.37 -22.72
C LYS A 459 -36.51 -4.63 -23.02
N SER A 460 -35.91 -5.67 -23.60
CA SER A 460 -36.61 -6.88 -24.08
C SER A 460 -37.31 -7.65 -22.97
N ASN A 461 -36.65 -7.86 -21.83
CA ASN A 461 -37.21 -8.63 -20.73
C ASN A 461 -38.33 -7.86 -20.00
N TRP A 462 -38.23 -6.54 -19.87
CA TRP A 462 -39.31 -5.70 -19.35
C TRP A 462 -40.53 -5.63 -20.30
N ARG A 463 -40.35 -5.71 -21.61
CA ARG A 463 -41.47 -5.83 -22.58
C ARG A 463 -42.29 -7.10 -22.39
N HIS A 464 -41.65 -8.20 -21.99
CA HIS A 464 -42.31 -9.48 -21.77
C HIS A 464 -42.70 -9.73 -20.30
N SER A 465 -42.21 -8.92 -19.35
CA SER A 465 -42.60 -8.99 -17.94
C SER A 465 -43.98 -8.36 -17.72
N LYS A 466 -44.98 -9.19 -17.37
CA LYS A 466 -46.31 -8.71 -16.96
C LYS A 466 -46.23 -7.71 -15.80
N TYR A 467 -45.26 -7.89 -14.89
CA TYR A 467 -45.06 -6.97 -13.77
C TYR A 467 -44.59 -5.60 -14.26
N ALA A 468 -43.52 -5.55 -15.06
CA ALA A 468 -42.98 -4.30 -15.60
C ALA A 468 -44.03 -3.53 -16.44
N GLN A 469 -44.78 -4.22 -17.30
CA GLN A 469 -45.86 -3.62 -18.10
C GLN A 469 -47.06 -3.15 -17.25
N ASN A 470 -47.32 -3.77 -16.10
CA ASN A 470 -48.29 -3.27 -15.13
C ASN A 470 -47.77 -2.02 -14.40
N LEU A 471 -46.49 -2.01 -14.02
CA LEU A 471 -45.87 -0.89 -13.31
C LEU A 471 -45.78 0.37 -14.18
N ILE A 472 -45.38 0.22 -15.46
CA ILE A 472 -45.40 1.29 -16.47
C ILE A 472 -46.80 1.94 -16.54
N ARG A 473 -47.86 1.13 -16.63
CA ARG A 473 -49.25 1.62 -16.67
C ARG A 473 -49.69 2.27 -15.35
N LYS A 474 -49.37 1.65 -14.20
CA LYS A 474 -49.70 2.17 -12.85
C LYS A 474 -49.08 3.56 -12.62
N LEU A 475 -47.81 3.72 -13.00
CA LEU A 475 -47.04 4.96 -12.82
C LEU A 475 -47.18 5.93 -14.01
N LYS A 476 -47.98 5.59 -15.03
CA LYS A 476 -48.18 6.39 -16.26
C LYS A 476 -46.88 6.73 -17.01
N LEU A 477 -45.90 5.82 -16.95
CA LEU A 477 -44.61 5.97 -17.64
C LEU A 477 -44.79 5.77 -19.15
N LYS A 478 -43.99 6.46 -19.96
CA LYS A 478 -44.11 6.43 -21.43
C LYS A 478 -43.83 5.05 -22.04
N ASN A 479 -42.81 4.35 -21.54
CA ASN A 479 -42.32 3.04 -22.00
C ASN A 479 -41.23 2.53 -21.03
N GLU A 480 -40.50 1.48 -21.44
CA GLU A 480 -39.43 0.88 -20.64
C GLU A 480 -38.21 1.79 -20.38
N HIS A 481 -38.02 2.91 -21.11
CA HIS A 481 -36.99 3.90 -20.76
C HIS A 481 -37.45 4.76 -19.57
N GLY A 482 -38.73 5.13 -19.51
CA GLY A 482 -39.31 5.75 -18.31
C GLY A 482 -39.25 4.82 -17.09
N LEU A 483 -39.37 3.51 -17.31
CA LEU A 483 -39.18 2.50 -16.26
C LEU A 483 -37.73 2.45 -15.73
N GLN A 484 -36.73 2.63 -16.60
CA GLN A 484 -35.33 2.76 -16.16
C GLN A 484 -35.12 4.03 -15.34
N SER A 485 -35.69 5.17 -15.77
CA SER A 485 -35.63 6.44 -15.02
C SER A 485 -36.19 6.24 -13.60
N TYR A 486 -37.40 5.68 -13.48
CA TYR A 486 -38.01 5.34 -12.20
C TYR A 486 -37.15 4.42 -11.33
N PHE A 487 -36.47 3.43 -11.93
CA PHE A 487 -35.57 2.52 -11.21
C PHE A 487 -34.38 3.28 -10.61
N VAL A 488 -33.72 4.11 -11.43
CA VAL A 488 -32.58 4.94 -11.03
C VAL A 488 -32.99 5.95 -9.97
N GLU A 489 -34.08 6.71 -10.18
CA GLU A 489 -34.62 7.69 -9.23
C GLU A 489 -34.92 7.07 -7.85
N ARG A 490 -35.40 5.83 -7.80
CA ARG A 490 -35.66 5.13 -6.53
C ARG A 490 -34.37 4.78 -5.78
N ILE A 491 -33.36 4.27 -6.48
CA ILE A 491 -32.06 3.93 -5.89
C ILE A 491 -31.29 5.19 -5.50
N GLU A 492 -31.30 6.21 -6.34
CA GLU A 492 -30.77 7.56 -6.04
C GLU A 492 -31.38 8.09 -4.75
N LYS A 493 -32.71 8.06 -4.63
CA LYS A 493 -33.41 8.51 -3.42
C LYS A 493 -32.93 7.76 -2.17
N PHE A 494 -32.84 6.44 -2.22
CA PHE A 494 -32.35 5.62 -1.10
C PHE A 494 -30.91 6.00 -0.71
N LEU A 495 -30.02 6.17 -1.68
CA LEU A 495 -28.62 6.55 -1.44
C LEU A 495 -28.52 7.98 -0.87
N ASN A 496 -29.30 8.93 -1.39
CA ASN A 496 -29.36 10.30 -0.90
C ASN A 496 -29.91 10.37 0.55
N GLU A 497 -30.94 9.58 0.90
CA GLU A 497 -31.47 9.47 2.27
C GLU A 497 -30.44 8.90 3.25
N ASN A 498 -29.45 8.13 2.76
CA ASN A 498 -28.32 7.61 3.53
C ASN A 498 -27.03 8.47 3.40
N GLY A 499 -27.13 9.71 2.91
CA GLY A 499 -26.01 10.65 2.84
C GLY A 499 -24.98 10.37 1.74
N ARG A 500 -25.31 9.52 0.77
CA ARG A 500 -24.52 9.26 -0.44
C ARG A 500 -25.02 10.08 -1.62
N SER A 501 -24.42 9.88 -2.78
CA SER A 501 -24.92 10.32 -4.09
C SER A 501 -24.53 9.30 -5.15
N ILE A 502 -25.22 9.30 -6.28
CA ILE A 502 -24.80 8.59 -7.51
C ILE A 502 -23.98 9.50 -8.43
#